data_AF-A0A0V8QEG3-F1
#
_entry.id   AF-A0A0V8QEG3-F1
#
_cell.length_a   1.000
_cell.length_b   1.000
_cell.length_c   1.000
_cell.angle_alpha   90.00
_cell.angle_beta   90.00
_cell.angle_gamma   90.00
#
_symmetry.space_group_name_H-M   'P 1'
#
loop_
_entity.id
_entity.type
_entity.pdbx_description
1 polymer ?
#
loop_
_entity_poly.entity_id
_entity_poly.type
_entity_poly.pdbx_seq_one_letter_code
_entity_poly.pdbx_strand_id
1 'polypeptide(L)'
;MNKDINYYLSRGFDAKAAEYFSNGRKIIQAVTANDDFTLTLHFDNGEVRLLDMKPVLLPGTVFEPFSKIENFKRVYLDSSHCVSWDIDPAIDSTVVWSNKIDLCPDSCYMDSQPIKGGI
;
A
#
# COMPACT_ATOMS: atom_id res chain seq x y z
N MET A 1 -8.02 -4.93 27.46
CA MET A 1 -9.17 -4.12 27.02
C MET A 1 -9.12 -4.13 25.50
N ASN A 2 -10.10 -4.76 24.83
CA ASN A 2 -10.14 -4.70 23.36
C ASN A 2 -10.44 -3.25 22.96
N LYS A 3 -9.63 -2.71 22.05
CA LYS A 3 -9.82 -1.36 21.50
C LYS A 3 -10.88 -1.45 20.40
N ASP A 4 -12.11 -1.11 20.74
CA ASP A 4 -13.23 -1.09 19.79
C ASP A 4 -13.23 0.18 18.94
N ILE A 5 -14.21 0.31 18.04
CA ILE A 5 -14.33 1.49 17.18
C ILE A 5 -14.50 2.80 17.98
N ASN A 6 -15.26 2.75 19.09
CA ASN A 6 -15.50 3.92 19.95
C ASN A 6 -14.22 4.41 20.61
N TYR A 7 -13.34 3.48 21.02
CA TYR A 7 -12.01 3.81 21.50
C TYR A 7 -11.26 4.65 20.46
N TYR A 8 -11.15 4.20 19.21
CA TYR A 8 -10.37 4.94 18.19
C TYR A 8 -11.00 6.28 17.83
N LEU A 9 -12.33 6.34 17.68
CA LEU A 9 -13.05 7.60 17.44
C LEU A 9 -12.78 8.61 18.57
N SER A 10 -12.84 8.20 19.84
CA SER A 10 -12.55 9.08 20.99
C SER A 10 -11.10 9.58 21.04
N ARG A 11 -10.19 8.94 20.28
CA ARG A 11 -8.78 9.33 20.14
C ARG A 11 -8.51 10.23 18.93
N GLY A 12 -9.56 10.62 18.20
CA GLY A 12 -9.47 11.54 17.06
C GLY A 12 -9.18 10.88 15.71
N PHE A 13 -9.33 9.56 15.61
CA PHE A 13 -9.26 8.85 14.34
C PHE A 13 -10.53 9.16 13.53
N ASP A 14 -10.40 9.25 12.20
CA ASP A 14 -11.57 9.25 11.33
C ASP A 14 -12.28 7.88 11.35
N ALA A 15 -13.50 7.84 10.81
CA ALA A 15 -14.32 6.63 10.82
C ALA A 15 -13.65 5.43 10.12
N LYS A 16 -12.93 5.68 9.02
CA LYS A 16 -12.28 4.66 8.20
C LYS A 16 -11.12 4.03 8.95
N ALA A 17 -10.27 4.87 9.55
CA ALA A 17 -9.16 4.43 10.37
C ALA A 17 -9.64 3.74 11.66
N ALA A 18 -10.69 4.27 12.30
CA ALA A 18 -11.28 3.65 13.49
C ALA A 18 -11.85 2.26 13.20
N GLU A 19 -12.56 2.08 12.08
CA GLU A 19 -13.04 0.77 11.62
C GLU A 19 -11.86 -0.18 11.34
N TYR A 20 -10.84 0.27 10.61
CA TYR A 20 -9.68 -0.54 10.31
C TYR A 20 -8.94 -1.03 11.58
N PHE A 21 -8.55 -0.10 12.47
CA PHE A 21 -7.77 -0.46 13.65
C PHE A 21 -8.56 -1.26 14.69
N SER A 22 -9.88 -1.08 14.78
CA SER A 22 -10.72 -1.91 15.65
C SER A 22 -10.88 -3.35 15.16
N ASN A 23 -10.71 -3.60 13.85
CA ASN A 23 -10.69 -4.93 13.24
C ASN A 23 -9.27 -5.54 13.15
N GLY A 24 -8.27 -4.90 13.74
CA GLY A 24 -6.87 -5.31 13.71
C GLY A 24 -6.17 -4.95 12.39
N ARG A 25 -4.85 -4.73 12.47
CA ARG A 25 -4.03 -4.44 11.29
C ARG A 25 -3.96 -5.64 10.36
N LYS A 26 -3.75 -5.39 9.07
CA LYS A 26 -3.65 -6.40 8.02
C LYS A 26 -2.25 -6.39 7.45
N ILE A 27 -1.73 -7.56 7.12
CA ILE A 27 -0.39 -7.73 6.56
C ILE A 27 -0.53 -8.04 5.07
N ILE A 28 0.18 -7.31 4.22
CA ILE A 28 0.23 -7.59 2.78
C ILE A 28 1.17 -8.77 2.55
N GLN A 29 0.66 -9.85 1.98
CA GLN A 29 1.42 -11.06 1.66
C GLN A 29 1.92 -11.09 0.22
N ALA A 30 1.20 -10.44 -0.70
CA ALA A 30 1.64 -10.29 -2.08
C ALA A 30 1.12 -8.99 -2.69
N VAL A 31 1.88 -8.46 -3.65
CA VAL A 31 1.51 -7.32 -4.49
C VAL A 31 1.72 -7.69 -5.95
N THR A 32 0.80 -7.29 -6.82
CA THR A 32 0.91 -7.42 -8.28
C THR A 32 0.54 -6.10 -8.92
N ALA A 33 1.42 -5.56 -9.76
CA ALA A 33 1.13 -4.38 -10.57
C ALA A 33 0.36 -4.75 -11.84
N ASN A 34 -0.70 -4.02 -12.11
CA ASN A 34 -1.53 -4.17 -13.31
C ASN A 34 -1.12 -3.15 -14.39
N ASP A 35 -1.58 -3.36 -15.62
CA ASP A 35 -1.25 -2.52 -16.78
C ASP A 35 -1.87 -1.12 -16.75
N ASP A 36 -2.80 -0.89 -15.83
CA ASP A 36 -3.56 0.35 -15.69
C ASP A 36 -3.14 1.16 -14.45
N PHE A 37 -1.92 0.96 -13.94
CA PHE A 37 -1.41 1.61 -12.71
C PHE A 37 -2.24 1.33 -11.45
N THR A 38 -2.95 0.19 -11.42
CA THR A 38 -3.51 -0.34 -10.18
C THR A 38 -2.59 -1.41 -9.59
N LEU A 39 -2.70 -1.62 -8.27
CA LEU A 39 -2.06 -2.73 -7.56
C LEU A 39 -3.12 -3.69 -7.04
N THR A 40 -2.93 -4.97 -7.29
CA THR A 40 -3.65 -6.05 -6.62
C THR A 40 -2.87 -6.45 -5.36
N LEU A 41 -3.49 -6.30 -4.20
CA LEU A 41 -2.93 -6.57 -2.88
C LEU A 41 -3.61 -7.79 -2.27
N HIS A 42 -2.81 -8.77 -1.84
CA HIS A 42 -3.28 -9.93 -1.09
C HIS A 42 -2.93 -9.77 0.37
N PHE A 43 -3.93 -9.90 1.26
CA PHE A 43 -3.76 -9.76 2.70
C PHE A 43 -3.76 -11.10 3.43
N ASP A 44 -3.17 -11.12 4.62
CA ASP A 44 -3.05 -12.27 5.51
C ASP A 44 -4.37 -12.88 5.98
N ASN A 45 -5.46 -12.11 5.92
CA ASN A 45 -6.81 -12.59 6.19
C ASN A 45 -7.55 -13.15 4.96
N GLY A 46 -6.85 -13.30 3.83
CA GLY A 46 -7.41 -13.79 2.57
C GLY A 46 -8.11 -12.72 1.72
N GLU A 47 -8.20 -11.46 2.18
CA GLU A 47 -8.74 -10.40 1.34
C GLU A 47 -7.83 -10.10 0.15
N VAL A 48 -8.47 -9.86 -0.99
CA VAL A 48 -7.81 -9.32 -2.19
C VAL A 48 -8.41 -7.96 -2.49
N ARG A 49 -7.55 -6.94 -2.60
CA ARG A 49 -7.98 -5.54 -2.77
C ARG A 49 -7.23 -4.88 -3.91
N LEU A 50 -7.90 -3.95 -4.60
CA LEU A 50 -7.35 -3.17 -5.70
C LEU A 50 -7.06 -1.74 -5.23
N LEU A 51 -5.82 -1.29 -5.36
CA LEU A 51 -5.40 0.08 -5.06
C LEU A 51 -5.13 0.84 -6.36
N ASP A 52 -5.80 1.97 -6.58
CA ASP A 52 -5.52 2.85 -7.74
C ASP A 52 -4.40 3.85 -7.39
N MET A 53 -3.28 3.76 -8.11
CA MET A 53 -2.11 4.62 -7.88
C MET A 53 -2.09 5.86 -8.77
N LYS A 54 -2.98 5.98 -9.78
CA LYS A 54 -3.00 7.14 -10.68
C LYS A 54 -3.06 8.50 -9.95
N PRO A 55 -3.84 8.68 -8.86
CA PRO A 55 -3.92 9.96 -8.19
C PRO A 55 -2.60 10.46 -7.59
N VAL A 56 -1.65 9.56 -7.34
CA VAL A 56 -0.34 9.90 -6.75
C VAL A 56 0.80 9.91 -7.76
N LEU A 57 0.62 9.36 -8.97
CA LEU A 57 1.63 9.29 -10.04
C LEU A 57 1.72 10.59 -10.85
N LEU A 58 1.77 11.73 -10.16
CA LEU A 58 1.75 13.07 -10.76
C LEU A 58 3.14 13.72 -10.77
N PRO A 59 3.42 14.64 -11.71
CA PRO A 59 4.65 15.42 -11.69
C PRO A 59 4.84 16.20 -10.39
N GLY A 60 6.06 16.22 -9.86
CA GLY A 60 6.42 16.87 -8.61
C GLY A 60 6.08 16.07 -7.35
N THR A 61 5.54 14.86 -7.48
CA THR A 61 5.32 13.95 -6.36
C THR A 61 6.51 13.01 -6.17
N VAL A 62 6.62 12.41 -4.98
CA VAL A 62 7.62 11.36 -4.76
C VAL A 62 7.45 10.18 -5.71
N PHE A 63 6.22 9.89 -6.17
CA PHE A 63 5.93 8.76 -7.07
C PHE A 63 6.13 9.05 -8.56
N GLU A 64 6.50 10.28 -8.94
CA GLU A 64 6.77 10.67 -10.33
C GLU A 64 7.69 9.69 -11.09
N PRO A 65 8.76 9.11 -10.50
CA PRO A 65 9.61 8.13 -11.20
C PRO A 65 8.86 6.90 -11.72
N PHE A 66 7.71 6.57 -11.12
CA PHE A 66 6.89 5.40 -11.44
C PHE A 66 5.73 5.72 -12.39
N SER A 67 5.63 6.95 -12.93
CA SER A 67 4.61 7.29 -13.94
C SER A 67 4.83 6.58 -15.29
N LYS A 68 5.95 5.87 -15.47
CA LYS A 68 6.18 4.93 -16.57
C LYS A 68 5.83 3.51 -16.11
N ILE A 69 5.01 2.81 -16.89
CA ILE A 69 4.50 1.47 -16.52
C ILE A 69 5.63 0.45 -16.24
N GLU A 70 6.75 0.53 -16.97
CA GLU A 70 7.92 -0.32 -16.76
C GLU A 70 8.55 -0.12 -15.37
N ASN A 71 8.59 1.13 -14.88
CA ASN A 71 9.06 1.43 -13.53
C ASN A 71 8.03 1.03 -12.48
N PHE A 72 6.75 1.30 -12.73
CA PHE A 72 5.66 0.92 -11.83
C PHE A 72 5.62 -0.59 -11.57
N LYS A 73 5.85 -1.40 -12.61
CA LYS A 73 5.83 -2.86 -12.51
C LYS A 73 6.99 -3.45 -11.70
N ARG A 74 8.01 -2.67 -11.33
CA ARG A 74 9.10 -3.10 -10.43
C ARG A 74 8.70 -3.11 -8.96
N VAL A 75 7.40 -2.94 -8.64
CA VAL A 75 6.89 -3.00 -7.28
C VAL A 75 7.27 -4.31 -6.58
N TYR A 76 7.60 -4.22 -5.29
CA TYR A 76 7.89 -5.38 -4.46
C TYR A 76 7.38 -5.17 -3.03
N LEU A 77 7.33 -6.24 -2.25
CA LEU A 77 7.18 -6.15 -0.79
C LEU A 77 8.55 -6.21 -0.15
N ASP A 78 8.83 -5.27 0.74
CA ASP A 78 10.04 -5.32 1.55
C ASP A 78 9.89 -6.26 2.76
N SER A 79 10.95 -6.37 3.56
CA SER A 79 10.97 -7.22 4.77
C SER A 79 9.95 -6.82 5.84
N SER A 80 9.37 -5.63 5.74
CA SER A 80 8.35 -5.10 6.64
C SER A 80 6.94 -5.18 6.05
N HIS A 81 6.77 -5.87 4.91
CA HIS A 81 5.52 -5.98 4.16
C HIS A 81 4.99 -4.63 3.63
N CYS A 82 5.88 -3.65 3.43
CA CYS A 82 5.54 -2.39 2.76
C CYS A 82 5.62 -2.56 1.24
N VAL A 83 4.62 -2.03 0.53
CA VAL A 83 4.66 -1.93 -0.94
C VAL A 83 5.72 -0.91 -1.31
N SER A 84 6.76 -1.34 -2.01
CA SER A 84 7.99 -0.59 -2.23
C SER A 84 8.39 -0.54 -3.69
N TRP A 85 9.14 0.49 -4.04
CA TRP A 85 9.89 0.62 -5.28
C TRP A 85 11.27 1.22 -5.01
N ASP A 86 12.20 0.91 -5.91
CA ASP A 86 13.47 1.60 -6.01
C ASP A 86 13.42 2.57 -7.19
N ILE A 87 13.76 3.84 -6.97
CA ILE A 87 13.80 4.88 -8.00
C ILE A 87 14.73 4.42 -9.13
N ASP A 88 15.98 4.13 -8.79
CA ASP A 88 16.96 3.52 -9.66
C ASP A 88 17.22 2.06 -9.22
N PRO A 89 16.93 1.04 -10.05
CA PRO A 89 17.17 -0.36 -9.71
C PRO A 89 18.66 -0.73 -9.62
N ALA A 90 19.57 0.13 -10.10
CA ALA A 90 21.01 -0.09 -10.00
C ALA A 90 21.60 0.37 -8.66
N ILE A 91 20.82 1.06 -7.82
CA ILE A 91 21.25 1.59 -6.52
C ILE A 91 20.73 0.70 -5.40
N ASP A 92 21.62 0.31 -4.48
CA ASP A 92 21.25 -0.44 -3.29
C ASP A 92 20.51 0.45 -2.27
N SER A 93 19.19 0.28 -2.21
CA SER A 93 18.29 0.99 -1.31
C SER A 93 18.51 0.69 0.19
N THR A 94 19.27 -0.35 0.54
CA THR A 94 19.66 -0.60 1.93
C THR A 94 20.78 0.33 2.40
N VAL A 95 21.51 0.91 1.45
CA VAL A 95 22.60 1.88 1.69
C VAL A 95 22.12 3.31 1.39
N VAL A 96 21.42 3.51 0.28
CA VAL A 96 20.91 4.82 -0.15
C VAL A 96 19.42 4.90 0.10
N TRP A 97 19.05 5.30 1.32
CA TRP A 97 17.66 5.31 1.76
C TRP A 97 16.74 6.17 0.88
N SER A 98 17.23 7.28 0.34
CA SER A 98 16.46 8.15 -0.56
C SER A 98 16.13 7.53 -1.92
N ASN A 99 16.71 6.37 -2.26
CA ASN A 99 16.36 5.63 -3.47
C ASN A 99 15.08 4.80 -3.30
N LYS A 100 14.68 4.49 -2.06
CA LYS A 100 13.51 3.68 -1.77
C LYS A 100 12.29 4.57 -1.55
N ILE A 101 11.17 4.17 -2.14
CA ILE A 101 9.85 4.75 -1.87
C ILE A 101 8.92 3.63 -1.48
N ASP A 102 8.24 3.79 -0.35
CA ASP A 102 7.27 2.82 0.15
C ASP A 102 5.91 3.45 0.47
N LEU A 103 4.89 2.60 0.47
CA LEU A 103 3.54 2.92 0.94
C LEU A 103 3.31 2.26 2.29
N CYS A 104 2.68 3.01 3.20
CA CYS A 104 2.21 2.49 4.47
C CYS A 104 1.19 1.35 4.22
N PRO A 105 1.39 0.14 4.80
CA PRO A 105 0.46 -0.99 4.63
C PRO A 105 -0.96 -0.67 5.12
N ASP A 106 -1.09 0.11 6.19
CA ASP A 106 -2.39 0.50 6.74
C ASP A 106 -3.14 1.41 5.74
N SER A 107 -2.44 2.37 5.12
CA SER A 107 -3.01 3.20 4.05
C SER A 107 -3.38 2.37 2.82
N CYS A 108 -2.54 1.39 2.43
CA CYS A 108 -2.85 0.49 1.32
C CYS A 108 -4.17 -0.26 1.54
N TYR A 109 -4.42 -0.78 2.73
CA TYR A 109 -5.68 -1.45 3.05
C TYR A 109 -6.86 -0.46 3.02
N MET A 110 -6.71 0.68 3.70
CA MET A 110 -7.76 1.68 3.79
C MET A 110 -8.13 2.21 2.39
N ASP A 111 -7.15 2.58 1.57
CA ASP A 111 -7.38 3.28 0.30
C ASP A 111 -7.71 2.35 -0.87
N SER A 112 -7.48 1.05 -0.72
CA SER A 112 -7.89 0.04 -1.70
C SER A 112 -9.36 -0.36 -1.57
N GLN A 113 -9.90 -0.95 -2.63
CA GLN A 113 -11.27 -1.48 -2.68
C GLN A 113 -11.26 -3.02 -2.74
N PRO A 114 -12.16 -3.72 -2.03
CA PRO A 114 -12.25 -5.18 -2.14
C PRO A 114 -12.56 -5.60 -3.58
N ILE A 115 -11.84 -6.60 -4.10
CA ILE A 115 -12.16 -7.23 -5.38
C ILE A 115 -13.22 -8.31 -5.11
N LYS A 116 -14.47 -8.06 -5.51
CA LYS A 116 -15.49 -9.11 -5.50
C LYS A 116 -15.22 -10.10 -6.63
N GLY A 117 -14.68 -11.28 -6.31
CA GLY A 117 -14.57 -12.40 -7.26
C GLY A 117 -13.18 -13.03 -7.43
N GLY A 118 -12.30 -13.01 -6.43
CA GLY A 118 -11.07 -13.80 -6.44
C GLY A 118 -11.24 -15.14 -5.72
N ILE A 119 -11.57 -16.18 -6.50
CA ILE A 119 -11.66 -17.64 -6.21
C ILE A 119 -12.20 -18.06 -4.83
#